data_AF-A0A330G5H2-F1
#
_entry.id   AF-A0A330G5H2-F1
#
_cell.length_a   1.000
_cell.length_b   1.000
_cell.length_c   1.000
_cell.angle_alpha   90.00
_cell.angle_beta   90.00
_cell.angle_gamma   90.00
#
_symmetry.space_group_name_H-M   'P 1'
#
loop_
_entity.id
_entity.type
_entity.pdbx_description
1 polymer ?
#
loop_
_entity_poly.entity_id
_entity_poly.type
_entity_poly.pdbx_seq_one_letter_code
_entity_poly.pdbx_strand_id
1 'polypeptide(L)'
;RTVSGLLKLMHPDGAYDKEDVRVCLTYALEVRRRVKEQLKKLGGLEFFDVNFSYIDNESLEEFFVSVPEQGGSELIPAGMPKPGVVHLVTQADSGMTGLYRFETQMTAGNGKHA
;
A
#
# COMPACT_ATOMS: atom_id res chain seq x y z
N ARG A 1 -4.65 -15.88 -8.28
CA ARG A 1 -5.83 -16.50 -8.92
C ARG A 1 -6.51 -15.56 -9.94
N THR A 2 -6.40 -14.24 -9.81
CA THR A 2 -7.02 -13.26 -10.73
C THR A 2 -6.60 -13.44 -12.20
N VAL A 3 -5.30 -13.66 -12.48
CA VAL A 3 -4.77 -13.82 -13.85
C VAL A 3 -5.45 -14.96 -14.61
N SER A 4 -5.56 -16.14 -13.99
CA SER A 4 -6.21 -17.31 -14.62
C SER A 4 -7.70 -17.07 -14.90
N GLY A 5 -8.38 -16.27 -14.07
CA GLY A 5 -9.78 -15.88 -14.34
C GLY A 5 -9.88 -14.91 -15.51
N LEU A 6 -9.02 -13.89 -15.55
CA LEU A 6 -8.97 -12.90 -16.63
C LEU A 6 -8.64 -13.55 -17.97
N LEU A 7 -7.64 -14.44 -18.03
CA LEU A 7 -7.28 -15.15 -19.26
C LEU A 7 -8.44 -15.96 -19.83
N LYS A 8 -9.24 -16.62 -18.99
CA LYS A 8 -10.42 -17.37 -19.45
C LYS A 8 -11.53 -16.48 -20.00
N LEU A 9 -11.62 -15.23 -19.52
CA LEU A 9 -12.62 -14.26 -20.01
C LEU A 9 -12.16 -13.59 -21.31
N MET A 10 -10.88 -13.26 -21.42
CA MET A 10 -10.30 -12.59 -22.59
C MET A 10 -9.99 -13.56 -23.73
N HIS A 11 -9.56 -14.79 -23.41
CA HIS A 11 -9.18 -15.84 -24.34
C HIS A 11 -9.94 -17.14 -24.02
N PRO A 12 -11.26 -17.18 -24.26
CA PRO A 12 -12.11 -18.32 -23.88
C PRO A 12 -11.77 -19.59 -24.68
N ASP A 13 -11.19 -19.45 -25.85
CA ASP A 13 -10.68 -20.52 -26.73
C ASP A 13 -9.28 -21.01 -26.32
N GLY A 14 -8.64 -20.33 -25.36
CA GLY A 14 -7.31 -20.68 -24.86
C GLY A 14 -6.16 -20.26 -25.78
N ALA A 15 -6.45 -19.51 -26.85
CA ALA A 15 -5.43 -18.94 -27.71
C ALA A 15 -4.96 -17.59 -27.14
N TYR A 16 -3.83 -17.61 -26.45
CA TYR A 16 -3.18 -16.41 -25.92
C TYR A 16 -1.67 -16.51 -26.05
N ASP A 17 -1.01 -15.37 -26.16
CA ASP A 17 0.43 -15.27 -26.19
C ASP A 17 1.00 -14.68 -24.88
N LYS A 18 2.31 -14.38 -24.90
CA LYS A 18 3.01 -13.79 -23.75
C LYS A 18 2.49 -12.39 -23.40
N GLU A 19 2.12 -11.59 -24.40
CA GLU A 19 1.62 -10.23 -24.21
C GLU A 19 0.25 -10.26 -23.54
N ASP A 20 -0.61 -11.17 -23.97
CA ASP A 20 -1.93 -11.39 -23.39
C ASP A 20 -1.84 -11.75 -21.89
N VAL A 21 -0.90 -12.64 -21.54
CA VAL A 21 -0.61 -12.99 -20.13
C VAL A 21 -0.07 -11.78 -19.38
N ARG A 22 0.81 -10.98 -20.01
CA ARG A 22 1.37 -9.78 -19.40
C ARG A 22 0.28 -8.76 -19.06
N VAL A 23 -0.65 -8.50 -19.97
CA VAL A 23 -1.78 -7.58 -19.73
C VAL A 23 -2.61 -8.06 -18.53
N CYS A 24 -2.98 -9.35 -18.49
CA CYS A 24 -3.75 -9.92 -17.39
C CYS A 24 -2.99 -9.87 -16.05
N LEU A 25 -1.67 -10.12 -16.09
CA LEU A 25 -0.80 -10.10 -14.91
C LEU A 25 -0.64 -8.68 -14.35
N THR A 26 -0.32 -7.71 -15.21
CA THR A 26 -0.18 -6.30 -14.85
C THR A 26 -1.46 -5.79 -14.21
N TYR A 27 -2.62 -6.01 -14.84
CA TYR A 27 -3.90 -5.61 -14.26
C TYR A 27 -4.17 -6.28 -12.90
N ALA A 28 -3.88 -7.57 -12.77
CA ALA A 28 -4.04 -8.27 -11.50
C ALA A 28 -3.14 -7.69 -10.39
N LEU A 29 -1.92 -7.27 -10.72
CA LEU A 29 -0.99 -6.63 -9.79
C LEU A 29 -1.44 -5.21 -9.43
N GLU A 30 -1.91 -4.41 -10.40
CA GLU A 30 -2.45 -3.06 -10.17
C GLU A 30 -3.63 -3.08 -9.19
N VAL A 31 -4.62 -3.96 -9.42
CA VAL A 31 -5.80 -4.05 -8.54
C VAL A 31 -5.39 -4.44 -7.13
N ARG A 32 -4.45 -5.40 -7.00
CA ARG A 32 -3.93 -5.81 -5.69
C ARG A 32 -3.14 -4.68 -5.00
N ARG A 33 -2.39 -3.89 -5.76
CA ARG A 33 -1.69 -2.70 -5.27
C ARG A 33 -2.69 -1.67 -4.75
N ARG A 34 -3.75 -1.35 -5.49
CA ARG A 34 -4.80 -0.41 -5.04
C ARG A 34 -5.43 -0.85 -3.72
N VAL A 35 -5.74 -2.14 -3.56
CA VAL A 35 -6.24 -2.67 -2.28
C VAL A 35 -5.24 -2.47 -1.16
N LYS A 36 -3.94 -2.73 -1.40
CA LYS A 36 -2.89 -2.47 -0.41
C LYS A 36 -2.75 -0.99 -0.05
N GLU A 37 -2.85 -0.08 -1.01
CA GLU A 37 -2.84 1.36 -0.72
C GLU A 37 -4.05 1.79 0.14
N GLN A 38 -5.22 1.17 -0.03
CA GLN A 38 -6.35 1.39 0.89
C GLN A 38 -6.08 0.82 2.29
N LEU A 39 -5.49 -0.37 2.38
CA LEU A 39 -5.11 -0.96 3.67
C LEU A 39 -4.05 -0.11 4.40
N LYS A 40 -3.08 0.48 3.68
CA LYS A 40 -2.13 1.46 4.25
C LYS A 40 -2.84 2.67 4.85
N LYS A 41 -3.87 3.19 4.18
CA LYS A 41 -4.67 4.31 4.71
C LYS A 41 -5.42 3.95 5.99
N LEU A 42 -5.85 2.69 6.14
CA LEU A 42 -6.61 2.22 7.30
C LEU A 42 -5.71 1.76 8.47
N GLY A 43 -4.64 1.01 8.18
CA GLY A 43 -3.76 0.36 9.16
C GLY A 43 -2.36 0.96 9.27
N GLY A 44 -2.10 2.11 8.62
CA GLY A 44 -0.83 2.82 8.72
C GLY A 44 0.38 1.98 8.32
N LEU A 45 1.35 1.87 9.26
CA LEU A 45 2.68 1.29 9.04
C LEU A 45 2.66 -0.24 8.82
N GLU A 46 1.61 -0.95 9.21
CA GLU A 46 1.54 -2.41 9.11
C GLU A 46 1.56 -2.93 7.67
N PHE A 47 1.29 -2.05 6.69
CA PHE A 47 1.18 -2.42 5.27
C PHE A 47 2.18 -1.69 4.37
N PHE A 48 3.22 -1.07 4.93
CA PHE A 48 4.17 -0.24 4.18
C PHE A 48 5.13 -1.05 3.29
N ASP A 49 5.58 -2.23 3.76
CA ASP A 49 6.67 -2.99 3.16
C ASP A 49 6.20 -4.11 2.22
N VAL A 50 5.57 -3.75 1.11
CA VAL A 50 5.21 -4.72 0.05
C VAL A 50 5.40 -4.10 -1.33
N ASN A 51 6.26 -4.74 -2.13
CA ASN A 51 6.44 -4.44 -3.55
C ASN A 51 5.65 -5.41 -4.42
N PHE A 52 5.14 -4.90 -5.54
CA PHE A 52 4.43 -5.70 -6.54
C PHE A 52 5.22 -5.61 -7.85
N SER A 53 5.87 -6.71 -8.19
CA SER A 53 6.66 -6.87 -9.39
C SER A 53 6.45 -8.26 -9.99
N TYR A 54 6.89 -8.42 -11.24
CA TYR A 54 7.02 -9.72 -11.89
C TYR A 54 8.33 -9.78 -12.68
N ILE A 55 8.83 -10.99 -12.90
CA ILE A 55 10.03 -11.23 -13.72
C ILE A 55 9.57 -11.78 -15.06
N ASP A 56 10.08 -11.20 -16.14
CA ASP A 56 9.88 -11.75 -17.48
C ASP A 56 10.87 -12.91 -17.70
N ASN A 57 10.37 -14.09 -18.03
CA ASN A 57 11.21 -15.29 -18.13
C ASN A 57 12.16 -15.30 -19.34
N GLU A 58 11.93 -14.45 -20.35
CA GLU A 58 12.77 -14.39 -21.54
C GLU A 58 13.88 -13.35 -21.38
N SER A 59 13.56 -12.15 -20.88
CA SER A 59 14.56 -11.10 -20.65
C SER A 59 15.24 -11.19 -19.28
N LEU A 60 14.63 -11.91 -18.32
CA LEU A 60 15.00 -11.96 -16.90
C LEU A 60 14.96 -10.58 -16.21
N GLU A 61 14.27 -9.61 -16.82
CA GLU A 61 14.08 -8.29 -16.25
C GLU A 61 12.90 -8.28 -15.27
N GLU A 62 13.06 -7.51 -14.20
CA GLU A 62 12.01 -7.29 -13.20
C GLU A 62 11.22 -6.02 -13.55
N PHE A 63 9.89 -6.16 -13.62
CA PHE A 63 8.97 -5.08 -13.91
C PHE A 63 8.16 -4.73 -12.67
N PHE A 64 8.19 -3.46 -12.27
CA PHE A 64 7.44 -2.95 -11.13
C PHE A 64 6.12 -2.34 -11.58
N VAL A 65 5.03 -2.72 -10.90
CA VAL A 65 3.69 -2.21 -11.19
C VAL A 65 3.33 -1.14 -10.15
N SER A 66 3.37 0.12 -10.59
CA SER A 66 2.96 1.28 -9.79
C SER A 66 1.54 1.71 -10.11
N VAL A 67 0.92 2.46 -9.20
CA VAL A 67 -0.42 3.03 -9.38
C VAL A 67 -0.39 4.50 -8.93
N PRO A 68 -1.13 5.41 -9.58
CA PRO A 68 -1.11 6.83 -9.24
C PRO A 68 -1.60 7.12 -7.81
N GLU A 69 -2.37 6.20 -7.23
CA GLU A 69 -2.85 6.28 -5.85
C GLU A 69 -1.77 5.97 -4.80
N GLN A 70 -0.55 5.61 -5.22
CA GLN A 70 0.62 5.55 -4.33
C GLN A 70 0.87 6.96 -3.78
N GLY A 71 0.30 7.23 -2.60
CA GLY A 71 0.59 8.43 -1.84
C GLY A 71 2.06 8.44 -1.41
N GLY A 72 2.60 9.64 -1.21
CA GLY A 72 3.99 9.84 -0.82
C GLY A 72 4.41 8.93 0.33
N SER A 73 5.63 8.42 0.25
CA SER A 73 6.32 7.57 1.21
C SER A 73 6.55 8.22 2.60
N GLU A 74 5.86 9.31 2.87
CA GLU A 74 6.07 10.13 4.04
C GLU A 74 5.41 9.47 5.24
N LEU A 75 6.18 9.32 6.32
CA LEU A 75 5.69 8.81 7.59
C LEU A 75 4.58 9.68 8.18
N ILE A 76 4.53 10.96 7.79
CA ILE A 76 3.48 11.91 8.14
C ILE A 76 2.64 12.16 6.87
N PRO A 77 1.34 11.81 6.87
CA PRO A 77 0.48 12.08 5.73
C PRO A 77 0.43 13.58 5.41
N ALA A 78 0.52 13.93 4.12
CA ALA A 78 0.32 15.30 3.68
C ALA A 78 -1.12 15.76 3.98
N GLY A 79 -1.25 16.99 4.48
CA GLY A 79 -2.54 17.61 4.83
C GLY A 79 -2.64 17.99 6.32
N MET A 80 -3.76 18.61 6.69
CA MET A 80 -4.02 18.96 8.09
C MET A 80 -4.49 17.72 8.85
N PRO A 81 -3.81 17.33 9.94
CA PRO A 81 -4.24 16.19 10.73
C PRO A 81 -5.54 16.49 11.49
N LYS A 82 -6.23 15.45 11.97
CA LYS A 82 -7.43 15.62 12.81
C LYS A 82 -7.07 16.41 14.09
N PRO A 83 -7.98 17.24 14.63
CA PRO A 83 -7.78 17.87 15.93
C PRO A 83 -7.41 16.81 16.99
N GLY A 84 -6.38 17.08 17.79
CA GLY A 84 -5.87 16.15 18.80
C GLY A 84 -4.78 15.19 18.31
N VAL A 85 -4.38 15.24 17.04
CA VAL A 85 -3.26 14.47 16.49
C VAL A 85 -1.99 15.32 16.42
N VAL A 86 -0.90 14.83 17.02
CA VAL A 86 0.43 15.47 17.02
C VAL A 86 1.49 14.44 16.64
N HIS A 87 2.44 14.84 15.80
CA HIS A 87 3.62 14.05 15.44
C HIS A 87 4.85 14.64 16.14
N LEU A 88 5.62 13.79 16.82
CA LEU A 88 6.84 14.16 17.55
C LEU A 88 8.00 13.29 17.06
N VAL A 89 9.16 13.90 16.86
CA VAL A 89 10.42 13.18 16.67
C VAL A 89 11.19 13.23 17.99
N THR A 90 11.58 12.07 18.51
CA THR A 90 12.43 12.00 19.71
C THR A 90 13.48 10.90 19.57
N GLN A 91 14.52 10.99 20.37
CA GLN A 91 15.63 10.03 20.39
C GLN A 91 15.51 9.15 21.64
N ALA A 92 15.69 7.85 21.47
CA ALA A 92 15.80 6.91 22.59
C ALA A 92 17.19 7.00 23.24
N ASP A 93 17.32 6.48 24.46
CA ASP A 93 18.61 6.39 25.17
C ASP A 93 19.69 5.62 24.37
N SER A 94 19.27 4.73 23.46
CA SER A 94 20.14 4.03 22.51
C SER A 94 20.69 4.92 21.38
N GLY A 95 20.31 6.20 21.33
CA GLY A 95 20.63 7.13 20.26
C GLY A 95 19.76 6.98 19.01
N MET A 96 18.79 6.07 19.01
CA MET A 96 17.91 5.84 17.85
C MET A 96 16.80 6.90 17.79
N THR A 97 16.71 7.62 16.67
CA THR A 97 15.63 8.59 16.42
C THR A 97 14.37 7.87 15.95
N GLY A 98 13.25 8.13 16.62
CA GLY A 98 11.93 7.59 16.29
C GLY A 98 10.90 8.67 16.04
N LEU A 99 9.93 8.38 15.17
CA LEU A 99 8.73 9.18 14.97
C LEU A 99 7.57 8.61 15.81
N TYR A 100 6.93 9.46 16.59
CA TYR A 100 5.82 9.12 17.46
C TYR A 100 4.58 9.93 17.05
N ARG A 101 3.44 9.25 16.99
CA ARG A 101 2.13 9.90 16.74
C ARG A 101 1.28 9.78 17.99
N PHE A 102 0.94 10.91 18.59
CA PHE A 102 -0.03 11.02 19.67
C PHE A 102 -1.39 11.36 19.10
N GLU A 103 -2.43 10.64 19.54
CA GLU A 103 -3.81 10.93 19.19
C GLU A 103 -4.63 11.03 20.47
N THR A 104 -5.24 12.19 20.68
CA THR A 104 -6.17 12.46 21.78
C THR A 104 -7.57 12.61 21.22
N GLN A 105 -8.54 11.95 21.86
CA GLN A 105 -9.94 12.04 21.47
C GLN A 105 -10.74 12.65 22.63
N MET A 106 -11.50 13.71 22.34
CA MET A 106 -12.40 14.30 23.32
C MET A 106 -13.75 13.60 23.25
N THR A 107 -14.21 13.07 24.39
CA THR A 107 -15.56 12.54 24.58
C THR A 107 -16.23 13.29 25.73
N ALA A 108 -17.56 13.46 25.66
CA ALA A 108 -18.32 14.09 26.75
C ALA A 108 -18.20 13.24 28.02
N GLY A 109 -17.75 13.83 29.13
CA GLY A 109 -17.53 13.09 30.38
C GLY A 109 -17.20 14.01 31.56
N ASN A 110 -17.07 13.40 32.75
CA ASN A 110 -16.83 14.11 34.02
C ASN A 110 -15.33 14.29 34.36
N GLY A 111 -14.46 14.49 33.36
CA GLY A 111 -13.04 14.74 33.59
C GLY A 111 -12.23 13.55 34.12
N LYS A 112 -12.62 12.31 33.79
CA LYS A 112 -11.78 11.13 34.07
C LYS A 112 -10.67 11.02 33.03
N HIS A 113 -9.43 10.90 33.49
CA HIS A 113 -8.26 10.59 32.67
C HIS A 113 -7.84 9.15 32.99
N ALA A 114 -7.62 8.33 31.97
CA ALA A 114 -7.00 7.01 32.07
C ALA A 114 -5.74 7.02 31.20
#